data_AF-A0AAV4FN54-F1
#
_entry.id   AF-A0AAV4FN54-F1
#
_cell.length_a   1.000
_cell.length_b   1.000
_cell.length_c   1.000
_cell.angle_alpha   90.00
_cell.angle_beta   90.00
_cell.angle_gamma   90.00
#
_symmetry.space_group_name_H-M   'P 1'
#
loop_
_entity.id
_entity.type
_entity.pdbx_description
1 polymer ?
#
loop_
_entity_poly.entity_id
_entity_poly.type
_entity_poly.pdbx_seq_one_letter_code
_entity_poly.pdbx_strand_id
1 'polypeptide(L)'
;ICRKFEQIKEKAERIPKTTDELFALSHYMEEVRTKKMAPLRQRVQDSASRLMYLIDRFIFNEADMAMNSQVLTWPDRIMPIFDANDLMMEEARRVGELKMIEARNKLVSDLARLHTRVDEFCDYGELHMIHHYVQDTRAVQKKLAELASQIEWIHKEESMFKFPSTEYPEWSEINTALEPFSKFFNTVIKWQRCEKR
;
A
#
# COMPACT_ATOMS: atom_id res chain seq x y z
N ILE A 1 10.70 29.77 13.32
CA ILE A 1 10.37 29.60 11.89
C ILE A 1 11.02 28.33 11.37
N CYS A 2 12.35 28.16 11.56
CA CYS A 2 13.11 26.96 11.18
C CYS A 2 12.44 25.64 11.58
N ARG A 3 11.99 25.48 12.83
CA ARG A 3 11.32 24.25 13.28
C ARG A 3 10.12 23.84 12.41
N LYS A 4 9.34 24.79 11.89
CA LYS A 4 8.20 24.48 11.02
C LYS A 4 8.65 24.01 9.64
N PHE A 5 9.70 24.63 9.09
CA PHE A 5 10.30 24.17 7.84
C PHE A 5 10.95 22.80 7.98
N GLU A 6 11.66 22.54 9.09
CA GLU A 6 12.26 21.22 9.35
C GLU A 6 11.20 20.13 9.46
N GLN A 7 10.06 20.38 10.13
CA GLN A 7 8.95 19.44 10.20
C GLN A 7 8.33 19.12 8.83
N ILE A 8 8.26 20.12 7.94
CA ILE A 8 7.77 19.92 6.58
C ILE A 8 8.78 19.08 5.79
N LYS A 9 10.07 19.42 5.89
CA LYS A 9 11.16 18.69 5.26
C LYS A 9 11.18 17.22 5.69
N GLU A 10 11.16 16.95 6.99
CA GLU A 10 11.17 15.58 7.54
C GLU A 10 10.02 14.73 6.98
N LYS A 11 8.83 15.33 6.84
CA LYS A 11 7.67 14.64 6.24
C LYS A 11 7.81 14.47 4.73
N ALA A 12 8.33 15.47 4.02
CA ALA A 12 8.56 15.41 2.58
C ALA A 12 9.61 14.36 2.19
N GLU A 13 10.60 14.13 3.04
CA GLU A 13 11.67 13.15 2.83
C GLU A 13 11.26 11.72 3.23
N ARG A 14 10.09 11.54 3.86
CA ARG A 14 9.60 10.22 4.27
C ARG A 14 9.09 9.44 3.05
N ILE A 15 9.74 8.32 2.76
CA ILE A 15 9.29 7.37 1.74
C ILE A 15 8.05 6.61 2.25
N PRO A 16 6.90 6.69 1.55
CA PRO A 16 5.69 5.95 1.90
C PRO A 16 5.89 4.46 1.63
N LYS A 17 5.47 3.62 2.58
CA LYS A 17 5.61 2.15 2.48
C LYS A 17 4.33 1.45 2.04
N THR A 18 3.19 2.13 2.19
CA THR A 18 1.88 1.63 1.80
C THR A 18 1.16 2.66 0.95
N THR A 19 0.18 2.22 0.18
CA THR A 19 -0.69 3.08 -0.61
C THR A 19 -1.45 4.08 0.28
N ASP A 20 -1.89 3.65 1.47
CA ASP A 20 -2.49 4.57 2.46
C ASP A 20 -1.52 5.70 2.87
N GLU A 21 -0.25 5.36 3.15
CA GLU A 21 0.77 6.35 3.49
C GLU A 21 1.09 7.28 2.31
N LEU A 22 1.10 6.76 1.08
CA LEU A 22 1.29 7.53 -0.13
C LEU A 22 0.20 8.60 -0.26
N PHE A 23 -1.07 8.22 -0.22
CA PHE A 23 -2.17 9.19 -0.34
C PHE A 23 -2.23 10.17 0.84
N ALA A 24 -1.91 9.72 2.06
CA ALA A 24 -1.82 10.60 3.22
C ALA A 24 -0.70 11.64 3.07
N LEU A 25 0.47 11.23 2.56
CA LEU A 25 1.58 12.13 2.29
C LEU A 25 1.23 13.11 1.17
N SER A 26 0.61 12.63 0.08
CA SER A 26 0.13 13.49 -1.02
C SER A 26 -0.80 14.59 -0.50
N HIS A 27 -1.82 14.24 0.28
CA HIS A 27 -2.75 15.22 0.85
C HIS A 27 -2.04 16.20 1.78
N TYR A 28 -1.11 15.73 2.61
CA TYR A 28 -0.33 16.61 3.49
C TYR A 28 0.53 17.60 2.70
N MET A 29 1.20 17.16 1.64
CA MET A 29 2.05 18.02 0.81
C MET A 29 1.22 19.06 0.06
N GLU A 30 0.03 18.69 -0.41
CA GLU A 30 -0.91 19.64 -1.00
C GLU A 30 -1.37 20.70 0.01
N GLU A 31 -1.70 20.29 1.24
CA GLU A 31 -2.05 21.21 2.33
C GLU A 31 -0.88 22.15 2.68
N VAL A 32 0.35 21.64 2.65
CA VAL A 32 1.55 22.45 2.89
C VAL A 32 1.67 23.53 1.82
N ARG A 33 1.59 23.16 0.55
CA ARG A 33 1.74 24.07 -0.59
C ARG A 33 0.65 25.14 -0.61
N THR A 34 -0.60 24.74 -0.40
CA THR A 34 -1.76 25.64 -0.52
C THR A 34 -2.00 26.50 0.71
N LYS A 35 -1.78 25.98 1.93
CA LYS A 35 -2.19 26.66 3.18
C LYS A 35 -1.04 27.05 4.09
N LYS A 36 0.05 26.27 4.16
CA LYS A 36 1.11 26.47 5.16
C LYS A 36 2.28 27.30 4.64
N MET A 37 2.57 27.23 3.35
CA MET A 37 3.72 27.91 2.76
C MET A 37 3.56 29.44 2.71
N ALA A 38 2.40 29.95 2.30
CA ALA A 38 2.14 31.40 2.25
C ALA A 38 2.38 32.11 3.61
N PRO A 39 1.76 31.69 4.73
CA PRO A 39 2.01 32.33 6.02
C PRO A 39 3.44 32.12 6.54
N LEU A 40 4.11 31.02 6.18
CA LEU A 40 5.52 30.82 6.53
C LEU A 40 6.44 31.79 5.79
N ARG A 41 6.21 32.01 4.49
CA ARG A 41 6.94 33.01 3.69
C ARG A 41 6.75 34.41 4.24
N GLN A 42 5.51 34.78 4.59
CA GLN A 42 5.24 36.08 5.22
C GLN A 42 6.03 36.27 6.51
N ARG A 43 6.06 35.25 7.38
CA ARG A 43 6.83 35.33 8.63
C ARG A 43 8.34 35.45 8.42
N VAL A 44 8.87 34.83 7.36
CA VAL A 44 10.28 35.01 6.97
C VAL A 44 10.52 36.45 6.52
N GLN A 45 9.64 37.00 5.69
CA GLN A 45 9.72 38.40 5.24
C GLN A 45 9.66 39.38 6.42
N ASP A 46 8.72 39.20 7.35
CA ASP A 46 8.63 40.04 8.55
C ASP A 46 9.91 39.95 9.40
N SER A 47 10.54 38.76 9.45
CA SER A 47 11.81 38.55 10.13
C SER A 47 12.95 39.29 9.44
N ALA A 48 12.96 39.29 8.09
CA ALA A 48 13.94 40.03 7.29
C ALA A 48 13.82 41.54 7.53
N SER A 49 12.60 42.09 7.52
CA SER A 49 12.37 43.52 7.78
C SER A 49 12.81 43.94 9.18
N ARG A 50 12.55 43.11 10.21
CA ARG A 50 13.04 43.38 11.57
C ARG A 50 14.56 43.33 11.65
N LEU A 51 15.19 42.37 10.99
CA LEU A 51 16.65 42.25 10.97
C LEU A 51 17.30 43.45 10.30
N MET A 52 16.77 43.91 9.17
CA MET A 52 17.26 45.09 8.45
C MET A 52 17.31 46.31 9.39
N TYR A 53 16.26 46.54 10.17
CA TYR A 53 16.23 47.63 11.16
C TYR A 53 17.28 47.47 12.28
N LEU A 54 17.52 46.23 12.73
CA LEU A 54 18.42 45.97 13.85
C LEU A 54 19.91 46.02 13.44
N ILE A 55 20.25 45.64 12.21
CA ILE A 55 21.64 45.67 11.71
C ILE A 55 22.21 47.09 11.72
N ASP A 56 21.38 48.11 11.50
CA ASP A 56 21.82 49.51 11.55
C ASP A 56 22.16 50.01 12.97
N ARG A 57 21.73 49.29 14.01
CA ARG A 57 21.89 49.71 15.42
C ARG A 57 22.65 48.74 16.31
N PHE A 58 22.83 47.49 15.87
CA PHE A 58 23.46 46.43 16.65
C PHE A 58 24.49 45.67 15.83
N ILE A 59 25.64 45.38 16.45
CA ILE A 59 26.64 44.48 15.90
C ILE A 59 26.27 43.06 16.36
N PHE A 60 25.87 42.23 15.41
CA PHE A 60 25.56 40.83 15.68
C PHE A 60 26.83 39.99 15.80
N ASN A 61 26.83 39.05 16.74
CA ASN A 61 27.84 38.00 16.76
C ASN A 61 27.58 36.98 15.63
N GLU A 62 28.56 36.11 15.38
CA GLU A 62 28.49 35.12 14.31
C GLU A 62 27.34 34.12 14.48
N ALA A 63 27.04 33.72 15.72
CA ALA A 63 25.96 32.77 16.01
C ALA A 63 24.58 33.34 15.66
N ASP A 64 24.33 34.61 16.00
CA ASP A 64 23.08 35.30 15.69
C ASP A 64 22.93 35.56 14.19
N MET A 65 24.03 35.90 13.51
CA MET A 65 24.06 36.02 12.05
C MET A 65 23.75 34.69 11.37
N ALA A 66 24.34 33.58 11.83
CA ALA A 66 24.08 32.25 11.30
C ALA A 66 22.61 31.84 11.49
N MET A 67 22.03 32.09 12.65
CA MET A 67 20.62 31.79 12.92
C MET A 67 19.68 32.58 12.02
N ASN A 68 19.93 33.88 11.82
CA ASN A 68 19.14 34.73 10.93
C ASN A 68 19.28 34.29 9.47
N SER A 69 20.50 34.02 9.02
CA SER A 69 20.76 33.48 7.67
C SER A 69 20.00 32.18 7.43
N GLN A 70 19.96 31.27 8.41
CA GLN A 70 19.18 30.05 8.32
C GLN A 70 17.68 30.34 8.11
N VAL A 71 17.10 31.27 8.88
CA VAL A 71 15.68 31.65 8.74
C VAL A 71 15.37 32.20 7.36
N LEU A 72 16.22 33.08 6.83
CA LEU A 72 16.00 33.78 5.57
C LEU A 72 16.16 32.88 4.34
N THR A 73 17.04 31.88 4.41
CA THR A 73 17.31 30.96 3.29
C THR A 73 16.35 29.77 3.22
N TRP A 74 15.54 29.51 4.26
CA TRP A 74 14.61 28.38 4.29
C TRP A 74 13.62 28.31 3.11
N PRO A 75 12.99 29.41 2.66
CA PRO A 75 12.08 29.39 1.52
C PRO A 75 12.71 28.85 0.24
N ASP A 76 13.98 29.17 -0.02
CA ASP A 76 14.69 28.70 -1.20
C ASP A 76 15.14 27.24 -1.02
N ARG A 77 15.63 26.90 0.18
CA ARG A 77 16.11 25.56 0.51
C ARG A 77 15.02 24.49 0.47
N ILE A 78 13.76 24.86 0.71
CA ILE A 78 12.66 23.88 0.72
C ILE A 78 12.09 23.58 -0.67
N MET A 79 12.30 24.46 -1.66
CA MET A 79 11.85 24.23 -3.03
C MET A 79 12.39 22.92 -3.65
N PRO A 80 13.72 22.66 -3.65
CA PRO A 80 14.24 21.40 -4.20
C PRO A 80 13.77 20.16 -3.43
N ILE A 81 13.37 20.31 -2.16
CA ILE A 81 12.79 19.22 -1.35
C ILE A 81 11.37 18.90 -1.83
N PHE A 82 10.60 19.90 -2.22
CA PHE A 82 9.30 19.69 -2.84
C PHE A 82 9.44 19.03 -4.21
N ASP A 83 10.38 19.48 -5.04
CA ASP A 83 10.63 18.86 -6.35
C ASP A 83 11.06 17.39 -6.19
N ALA A 84 11.97 17.11 -5.25
CA ALA A 84 12.39 15.74 -4.94
C ALA A 84 11.23 14.89 -4.40
N ASN A 85 10.36 15.46 -3.55
CA ASN A 85 9.18 14.77 -3.06
C ASN A 85 8.20 14.46 -4.19
N ASP A 86 7.96 15.38 -5.11
CA ASP A 86 7.04 15.15 -6.24
C ASP A 86 7.54 13.99 -7.12
N LEU A 87 8.84 13.97 -7.45
CA LEU A 87 9.45 12.84 -8.17
C LEU A 87 9.35 11.52 -7.39
N MET A 88 9.61 11.55 -6.09
CA MET A 88 9.48 10.36 -5.23
C MET A 88 8.03 9.86 -5.16
N MET A 89 7.07 10.77 -5.10
CA MET A 89 5.65 10.47 -5.04
C MET A 89 5.15 9.86 -6.35
N GLU A 90 5.58 10.40 -7.49
CA GLU A 90 5.28 9.85 -8.81
C GLU A 90 5.84 8.43 -8.96
N GLU A 91 7.10 8.22 -8.59
CA GLU A 91 7.70 6.89 -8.68
C GLU A 91 7.03 5.89 -7.73
N ALA A 92 6.77 6.28 -6.48
CA ALA A 92 6.08 5.42 -5.52
C ALA A 92 4.66 5.06 -5.99
N ARG A 93 3.94 6.00 -6.62
CA ARG A 93 2.65 5.76 -7.25
C ARG A 93 2.78 4.75 -8.40
N ARG A 94 3.73 4.95 -9.31
CA ARG A 94 3.98 4.05 -10.44
C ARG A 94 4.28 2.63 -9.98
N VAL A 95 5.12 2.48 -8.97
CA VAL A 95 5.45 1.18 -8.36
C VAL A 95 4.22 0.54 -7.74
N GLY A 96 3.39 1.31 -7.03
CA GLY A 96 2.12 0.82 -6.45
C GLY A 96 1.15 0.31 -7.51
N GLU A 97 0.92 1.09 -8.58
CA GLU A 97 0.06 0.73 -9.70
C GLU A 97 0.56 -0.54 -10.42
N LEU A 98 1.86 -0.64 -10.68
CA LEU A 98 2.46 -1.84 -11.26
C LEU A 98 2.27 -3.07 -10.38
N LYS A 99 2.51 -2.95 -9.06
CA LYS A 99 2.32 -4.04 -8.11
C LYS A 99 0.86 -4.53 -8.07
N MET A 100 -0.10 -3.61 -8.14
CA MET A 100 -1.52 -3.95 -8.23
C MET A 100 -1.83 -4.73 -9.51
N ILE A 101 -1.33 -4.27 -10.66
CA ILE A 101 -1.52 -4.94 -11.96
C ILE A 101 -0.89 -6.35 -11.95
N GLU A 102 0.33 -6.47 -11.44
CA GLU A 102 1.01 -7.77 -11.30
C GLU A 102 0.24 -8.72 -10.38
N ALA A 103 -0.27 -8.22 -9.25
CA ALA A 103 -1.09 -9.00 -8.34
C ALA A 103 -2.38 -9.49 -8.99
N ARG A 104 -3.04 -8.66 -9.82
CA ARG A 104 -4.21 -9.06 -10.61
C ARG A 104 -3.86 -10.17 -11.60
N ASN A 105 -2.81 -9.99 -12.40
CA ASN A 105 -2.41 -10.99 -13.39
C ASN A 105 -2.05 -12.32 -12.73
N LYS A 106 -1.33 -12.26 -11.60
CA LYS A 106 -1.00 -13.44 -10.80
C LYS A 106 -2.24 -14.12 -10.24
N LEU A 107 -3.19 -13.36 -9.71
CA LEU A 107 -4.46 -13.88 -9.18
C LEU A 107 -5.23 -14.65 -10.27
N VAL A 108 -5.36 -14.09 -11.47
CA VAL A 108 -6.01 -14.76 -12.61
C VAL A 108 -5.31 -16.07 -12.96
N SER A 109 -3.97 -16.07 -13.02
CA SER A 109 -3.20 -17.29 -13.28
C SER A 109 -3.34 -18.32 -12.15
N ASP A 110 -3.39 -17.90 -10.90
CA ASP A 110 -3.56 -18.78 -9.75
C ASP A 110 -4.98 -19.38 -9.71
N LEU A 111 -6.01 -18.60 -10.07
CA LEU A 111 -7.38 -19.08 -10.23
C LEU A 111 -7.49 -20.13 -11.34
N ALA A 112 -6.91 -19.87 -12.52
CA ALA A 112 -6.90 -20.84 -13.62
C ALA A 112 -6.26 -22.17 -13.21
N ARG A 113 -5.12 -22.11 -12.50
CA ARG A 113 -4.45 -23.32 -11.98
C ARG A 113 -5.29 -24.05 -10.93
N LEU A 114 -5.96 -23.33 -10.05
CA LEU A 114 -6.85 -23.93 -9.05
C LEU A 114 -8.07 -24.59 -9.71
N HIS A 115 -8.63 -23.98 -10.76
CA HIS A 115 -9.70 -24.59 -11.53
C HIS A 115 -9.28 -25.96 -12.08
N THR A 116 -8.16 -26.03 -12.80
CA THR A 116 -7.62 -27.30 -13.30
C THR A 116 -7.37 -28.30 -12.16
N ARG A 117 -6.87 -27.85 -11.01
CA ARG A 117 -6.64 -28.72 -9.86
C ARG A 117 -7.94 -29.29 -9.27
N VAL A 118 -9.04 -28.54 -9.30
CA VAL A 118 -10.35 -29.03 -8.88
C VAL A 118 -10.92 -30.01 -9.91
N ASP A 119 -10.71 -29.77 -11.20
CA ASP A 119 -11.13 -30.70 -12.25
C ASP A 119 -10.44 -32.08 -12.11
N GLU A 120 -9.15 -32.11 -11.73
CA GLU A 120 -8.40 -33.35 -11.45
C GLU A 120 -9.03 -34.22 -10.33
N PHE A 121 -9.83 -33.64 -9.43
CA PHE A 121 -10.52 -34.41 -8.41
C PHE A 121 -11.62 -35.31 -8.98
N CYS A 122 -12.05 -35.10 -10.23
CA CYS A 122 -12.96 -36.01 -10.92
C CYS A 122 -12.33 -37.40 -11.13
N ASP A 123 -11.00 -37.49 -11.23
CA ASP A 123 -10.26 -38.73 -11.46
C ASP A 123 -9.95 -39.48 -10.16
N TYR A 124 -10.32 -38.93 -9.00
CA TYR A 124 -10.00 -39.49 -7.69
C TYR A 124 -10.98 -40.62 -7.34
N GLY A 125 -10.57 -41.87 -7.60
CA GLY A 125 -11.38 -43.07 -7.34
C GLY A 125 -10.83 -44.03 -6.29
N GLU A 126 -9.59 -43.86 -5.83
CA GLU A 126 -8.90 -44.88 -5.04
C GLU A 126 -9.19 -44.75 -3.53
N LEU A 127 -9.97 -45.69 -2.99
CA LEU A 127 -10.44 -45.64 -1.59
C LEU A 127 -9.30 -45.66 -0.54
N HIS A 128 -8.17 -46.28 -0.87
CA HIS A 128 -7.00 -46.34 0.02
C HIS A 128 -6.26 -45.00 0.12
N MET A 129 -6.45 -44.11 -0.86
CA MET A 129 -5.83 -42.77 -0.93
C MET A 129 -6.72 -41.67 -0.35
N ILE A 130 -7.89 -42.00 0.20
CA ILE A 130 -8.89 -41.03 0.67
C ILE A 130 -8.35 -39.99 1.66
N HIS A 131 -7.38 -40.37 2.50
CA HIS A 131 -6.73 -39.45 3.43
C HIS A 131 -5.92 -38.37 2.72
N HIS A 132 -5.22 -38.73 1.63
CA HIS A 132 -4.49 -37.78 0.79
C HIS A 132 -5.48 -36.84 0.06
N TYR A 133 -6.57 -37.38 -0.47
CA TYR A 133 -7.59 -36.58 -1.17
C TYR A 133 -8.22 -35.50 -0.27
N VAL A 134 -8.49 -35.81 1.00
CA VAL A 134 -8.95 -34.81 1.97
C VAL A 134 -7.87 -33.75 2.24
N GLN A 135 -6.60 -34.12 2.31
CA GLN A 135 -5.51 -33.15 2.48
C GLN A 135 -5.40 -32.21 1.28
N ASP A 136 -5.50 -32.75 0.06
CA ASP A 136 -5.43 -31.96 -1.16
C ASP A 136 -6.60 -30.99 -1.28
N THR A 137 -7.81 -31.46 -0.97
CA THR A 137 -9.00 -30.59 -0.92
C THR A 137 -8.82 -29.46 0.09
N ARG A 138 -8.27 -29.74 1.28
CA ARG A 138 -7.97 -28.71 2.28
C ARG A 138 -6.91 -27.74 1.82
N ALA A 139 -5.90 -28.20 1.07
CA ALA A 139 -4.89 -27.34 0.49
C ALA A 139 -5.49 -26.36 -0.52
N VAL A 140 -6.40 -26.85 -1.40
CA VAL A 140 -7.16 -25.99 -2.32
C VAL A 140 -8.04 -25.00 -1.56
N GLN A 141 -8.78 -25.43 -0.54
CA GLN A 141 -9.59 -24.54 0.31
C GLN A 141 -8.74 -23.45 0.97
N LYS A 142 -7.57 -23.80 1.51
CA LYS A 142 -6.64 -22.84 2.10
C LYS A 142 -6.17 -21.83 1.05
N LYS A 143 -5.83 -22.30 -0.16
CA LYS A 143 -5.39 -21.42 -1.24
C LYS A 143 -6.49 -20.46 -1.68
N LEU A 144 -7.74 -20.93 -1.80
CA LEU A 144 -8.90 -20.08 -2.10
C LEU A 144 -9.09 -18.98 -1.05
N ALA A 145 -8.91 -19.29 0.24
CA ALA A 145 -8.98 -18.28 1.30
C ALA A 145 -7.85 -17.23 1.18
N GLU A 146 -6.62 -17.64 0.85
CA GLU A 146 -5.52 -16.72 0.57
C GLU A 146 -5.83 -15.80 -0.64
N LEU A 147 -6.41 -16.37 -1.71
CA LEU A 147 -6.82 -15.58 -2.88
C LEU A 147 -7.97 -14.62 -2.56
N ALA A 148 -8.89 -14.98 -1.67
CA ALA A 148 -9.95 -14.08 -1.22
C ALA A 148 -9.38 -12.83 -0.52
N SER A 149 -8.42 -13.01 0.39
CA SER A 149 -7.72 -11.88 1.01
C SER A 149 -6.91 -11.06 -0.01
N GLN A 150 -6.37 -11.70 -1.04
CA GLN A 150 -5.68 -11.00 -2.13
C GLN A 150 -6.66 -10.18 -2.98
N ILE A 151 -7.87 -10.68 -3.25
CA ILE A 151 -8.95 -9.96 -3.95
C ILE A 151 -9.35 -8.71 -3.14
N GLU A 152 -9.59 -8.86 -1.84
CA GLU A 152 -9.90 -7.72 -0.96
C GLU A 152 -8.80 -6.65 -0.97
N TRP A 153 -7.53 -7.07 -0.94
CA TRP A 153 -6.41 -6.15 -1.08
C TRP A 153 -6.41 -5.46 -2.44
N ILE A 154 -6.60 -6.18 -3.55
CA ILE A 154 -6.66 -5.60 -4.89
C ILE A 154 -7.80 -4.57 -4.99
N HIS A 155 -9.01 -4.88 -4.51
CA HIS A 155 -10.14 -3.96 -4.53
C HIS A 155 -9.87 -2.68 -3.74
N LYS A 156 -9.19 -2.81 -2.58
CA LYS A 156 -8.77 -1.64 -1.79
C LYS A 156 -7.81 -0.76 -2.60
N GLU A 157 -6.82 -1.36 -3.24
CA GLU A 157 -5.84 -0.63 -4.07
C GLU A 157 -6.50 0.01 -5.30
N GLU A 158 -7.40 -0.71 -5.99
CA GLU A 158 -8.17 -0.20 -7.14
C GLU A 158 -8.98 1.05 -6.73
N SER A 159 -9.64 1.01 -5.57
CA SER A 159 -10.40 2.15 -5.03
C SER A 159 -9.52 3.36 -4.70
N MET A 160 -8.32 3.12 -4.15
CA MET A 160 -7.34 4.16 -3.84
C MET A 160 -6.82 4.84 -5.10
N PHE A 161 -6.39 4.05 -6.08
CA PHE A 161 -5.86 4.55 -7.36
C PHE A 161 -6.95 4.95 -8.37
N LYS A 162 -8.25 4.79 -8.03
CA LYS A 162 -9.40 5.11 -8.89
C LYS A 162 -9.46 4.27 -10.17
N PHE A 163 -9.02 3.02 -10.09
CA PHE A 163 -9.23 2.02 -11.13
C PHE A 163 -10.67 1.47 -11.06
N PRO A 164 -11.22 0.97 -12.18
CA PRO A 164 -12.47 0.24 -12.15
C PRO A 164 -12.31 -1.03 -11.30
N SER A 165 -13.33 -1.35 -10.51
CA SER A 165 -13.35 -2.58 -9.70
C SER A 165 -13.34 -3.80 -10.62
N THR A 166 -12.43 -4.73 -10.37
CA THR A 166 -12.39 -6.00 -11.11
C THR A 166 -13.27 -7.04 -10.40
N GLU A 167 -14.04 -7.82 -11.15
CA GLU A 167 -14.80 -8.96 -10.62
C GLU A 167 -14.05 -10.27 -10.90
N TYR A 168 -14.16 -11.24 -9.98
CA TYR A 168 -13.49 -12.55 -10.07
C TYR A 168 -14.52 -13.69 -9.90
N PRO A 169 -15.44 -13.88 -10.85
CA PRO A 169 -16.46 -14.94 -10.77
C PRO A 169 -15.85 -16.34 -10.65
N GLU A 170 -14.68 -16.57 -11.25
CA GLU A 170 -13.98 -17.86 -11.25
C GLU A 170 -13.66 -18.33 -9.82
N TRP A 171 -13.41 -17.40 -8.89
CA TRP A 171 -13.19 -17.77 -7.49
C TRP A 171 -14.43 -18.43 -6.88
N SER A 172 -15.63 -17.91 -7.18
CA SER A 172 -16.90 -18.46 -6.71
C SER A 172 -17.23 -19.79 -7.38
N GLU A 173 -16.92 -19.91 -8.67
CA GLU A 173 -17.11 -21.15 -9.44
C GLU A 173 -16.26 -22.29 -8.89
N ILE A 174 -14.96 -22.04 -8.67
CA ILE A 174 -14.04 -23.03 -8.10
C ILE A 174 -14.48 -23.44 -6.69
N ASN A 175 -14.93 -22.48 -5.86
CA ASN A 175 -15.41 -22.78 -4.52
C ASN A 175 -16.67 -23.67 -4.54
N THR A 176 -17.57 -23.41 -5.48
CA THR A 176 -18.78 -24.23 -5.71
C THR A 176 -18.42 -25.63 -6.21
N ALA A 177 -17.50 -25.73 -7.18
CA ALA A 177 -17.05 -26.99 -7.74
C ALA A 177 -16.31 -27.87 -6.72
N LEU A 178 -15.58 -27.26 -5.77
CA LEU A 178 -14.83 -27.95 -4.73
C LEU A 178 -15.72 -28.56 -3.63
N GLU A 179 -16.90 -27.97 -3.38
CA GLU A 179 -17.77 -28.32 -2.25
C GLU A 179 -18.21 -29.81 -2.28
N PRO A 180 -18.69 -30.38 -3.40
CA PRO A 180 -19.06 -31.79 -3.48
C PRO A 180 -17.90 -32.74 -3.15
N PHE A 181 -16.70 -32.51 -3.68
CA PHE A 181 -15.52 -33.34 -3.43
C PHE A 181 -15.14 -33.32 -1.95
N SER A 182 -15.13 -32.12 -1.34
CA SER A 182 -14.85 -31.97 0.08
C SER A 182 -15.85 -32.73 0.94
N LYS A 183 -17.15 -32.60 0.66
CA LYS A 183 -18.20 -33.33 1.39
C LYS A 183 -18.05 -34.85 1.21
N PHE A 184 -17.83 -35.31 -0.02
CA PHE A 184 -17.69 -36.72 -0.34
C PHE A 184 -16.50 -37.35 0.39
N PHE A 185 -15.28 -36.82 0.21
CA PHE A 185 -14.09 -37.41 0.80
C PHE A 185 -14.12 -37.39 2.34
N ASN A 186 -14.63 -36.31 2.95
CA ASN A 186 -14.81 -36.27 4.41
C ASN A 186 -15.85 -37.28 4.91
N THR A 187 -16.90 -37.55 4.13
CA THR A 187 -17.92 -38.56 4.48
C THR A 187 -17.35 -39.97 4.42
N VAL A 188 -16.55 -40.29 3.39
CA VAL A 188 -15.87 -41.60 3.28
C VAL A 188 -14.93 -41.84 4.45
N ILE A 189 -14.14 -40.84 4.88
CA ILE A 189 -13.28 -40.98 6.08
C ILE A 189 -14.11 -41.24 7.34
N LYS A 190 -15.24 -40.54 7.51
CA LYS A 190 -16.14 -40.77 8.66
C LYS A 190 -16.68 -42.20 8.65
N TRP A 191 -17.10 -42.69 7.49
CA TRP A 191 -17.59 -44.05 7.33
C TRP A 191 -16.51 -45.10 7.65
N GLN A 192 -15.30 -44.99 7.11
CA GLN A 192 -14.19 -45.91 7.43
C GLN A 192 -13.83 -45.96 8.92
N ARG A 193 -14.02 -44.85 9.65
CA ARG A 193 -13.81 -44.81 11.12
C ARG A 193 -14.93 -45.52 11.88
N CYS A 194 -16.16 -45.48 11.36
CA CYS A 194 -17.30 -46.16 11.95
C CYS A 194 -17.30 -47.67 11.66
N GLU A 195 -16.85 -48.10 10.48
CA GLU A 195 -16.76 -49.52 10.10
C GLU A 195 -15.70 -50.29 10.92
N LYS A 196 -14.61 -49.62 11.33
CA LYS A 196 -13.54 -50.22 12.14
C LYS A 196 -13.87 -50.30 13.65
N ARG A 197 -15.08 -49.90 14.07
CA ARG A 197 -15.57 -49.97 15.46
C ARG A 197 -16.58 -51.09 15.61
#